data_AF-M3ZQZ3-F1
#
_entry.id   AF-M3ZQZ3-F1
#
_cell.length_a   1.000
_cell.length_b   1.000
_cell.length_c   1.000
_cell.angle_alpha   90.00
_cell.angle_beta   90.00
_cell.angle_gamma   90.00
#
_symmetry.space_group_name_H-M   'P 1'
#
loop_
_entity.id
_entity.type
_entity.pdbx_description
1 polymer ?
#
loop_
_entity_poly.entity_id
_entity_poly.type
_entity_poly.pdbx_seq_one_letter_code
_entity_poly.pdbx_strand_id
1 'polypeptide(L)'
;MEFLLGNPFSSPVGQLIERATNSSLPSEDWELNMEICDIINSSEEGPRDAVRAIKKRIVANKNFKEIMLALTVLETCVKNCGYRFHTSVTTRDFIEGVLVRSIIPRNNPPQVVHDRVLGIIQVGRCGCKVM
;
A
#
# COMPACT_ATOMS: atom_id res chain seq x y z
N MET A 1 -14.06 13.53 6.50
CA MET A 1 -13.14 14.47 7.19
C MET A 1 -11.68 14.10 6.88
N GLU A 2 -11.28 14.04 5.60
CA GLU A 2 -9.89 13.75 5.16
C GLU A 2 -9.09 15.03 4.80
N PHE A 3 -9.79 16.16 4.61
CA PHE A 3 -9.21 17.42 4.11
C PHE A 3 -8.23 18.10 5.08
N LEU A 4 -8.30 17.77 6.37
CA LEU A 4 -7.47 18.39 7.42
C LEU A 4 -6.14 17.67 7.66
N LEU A 5 -5.92 16.50 7.06
CA LEU A 5 -4.84 15.60 7.46
C LEU A 5 -3.51 15.81 6.69
N GLY A 6 -3.36 16.91 5.96
CA GLY A 6 -2.14 17.23 5.19
C GLY A 6 -1.85 16.25 4.04
N ASN A 7 -0.80 16.54 3.26
CA ASN A 7 -0.37 15.67 2.16
C ASN A 7 0.16 14.32 2.72
N PRO A 8 -0.41 13.16 2.30
CA PRO A 8 0.07 11.84 2.74
C PRO A 8 1.54 11.54 2.49
N PHE A 9 2.19 12.22 1.53
CA PHE A 9 3.63 12.06 1.27
C PHE A 9 4.51 13.00 2.11
N SER A 10 3.94 13.80 3.01
CA SER A 10 4.73 14.68 3.88
C SER A 10 5.20 14.03 5.18
N SER A 11 4.61 12.90 5.59
CA SER A 11 5.07 12.14 6.77
C SER A 11 6.39 11.40 6.49
N PRO A 12 7.16 11.00 7.52
CA PRO A 12 8.43 10.27 7.33
C PRO A 12 8.27 9.01 6.47
N VAL A 13 7.32 8.14 6.81
CA VAL A 13 7.03 6.93 6.01
C VAL A 13 6.42 7.27 4.65
N GLY A 14 5.66 8.36 4.56
CA GLY A 14 5.03 8.81 3.31
C GLY A 14 6.06 9.23 2.26
N GLN A 15 7.13 9.90 2.66
CA GLN A 15 8.23 10.29 1.77
C GLN A 15 8.99 9.07 1.24
N LEU A 16 9.21 8.05 2.09
CA LEU A 16 9.84 6.80 1.64
C LEU A 16 8.93 6.05 0.65
N ILE A 17 7.64 5.97 0.93
CA ILE A 17 6.67 5.36 0.01
C ILE A 17 6.63 6.13 -1.31
N GLU A 18 6.66 7.46 -1.29
CA GLU A 18 6.69 8.26 -2.51
C GLU A 18 7.91 7.93 -3.38
N ARG A 19 9.09 7.78 -2.76
CA ARG A 19 10.35 7.39 -3.42
C ARG A 19 10.32 5.95 -3.94
N ALA A 20 9.94 4.98 -3.10
CA ALA A 20 9.89 3.55 -3.41
C ALA A 20 8.90 3.19 -4.53
N THR A 21 7.97 4.11 -4.83
CA THR A 21 6.93 3.94 -5.84
C THR A 21 7.06 4.90 -7.03
N ASN A 22 8.22 5.54 -7.18
CA ASN A 22 8.47 6.46 -8.28
C ASN A 22 8.57 5.70 -9.62
N SER A 23 7.88 6.21 -10.65
CA SER A 23 7.90 5.60 -11.99
C SER A 23 9.26 5.59 -12.68
N SER A 24 10.23 6.40 -12.23
CA SER A 24 11.60 6.39 -12.74
C SER A 24 12.42 5.18 -12.28
N LEU A 25 12.01 4.49 -11.21
CA LEU A 25 12.74 3.33 -10.69
C LEU A 25 12.80 2.20 -11.73
N PRO A 26 13.94 1.55 -11.97
CA PRO A 26 14.02 0.45 -12.92
C PRO A 26 13.24 -0.80 -12.45
N SER A 27 13.19 -1.02 -11.13
CA SER A 27 12.52 -2.14 -10.45
C SER A 27 12.20 -1.74 -9.00
N GLU A 28 11.68 -2.67 -8.21
CA GLU A 28 11.50 -2.50 -6.77
C GLU A 28 12.81 -2.13 -6.08
N ASP A 29 12.72 -1.16 -5.17
CA ASP A 29 13.78 -0.83 -4.22
C ASP A 29 13.50 -1.59 -2.90
N TRP A 30 14.12 -2.77 -2.77
CA TRP A 30 13.90 -3.63 -1.61
C TRP A 30 14.46 -3.06 -0.32
N GLU A 31 15.51 -2.23 -0.40
CA GLU A 31 16.08 -1.55 0.75
C GLU A 31 15.07 -0.54 1.31
N LEU A 32 14.51 0.31 0.44
CA LEU A 32 13.44 1.24 0.84
C LEU A 32 12.18 0.51 1.33
N ASN A 33 11.80 -0.61 0.73
CA ASN A 33 10.63 -1.37 1.16
C ASN A 33 10.80 -1.92 2.59
N MET A 34 11.99 -2.38 2.96
CA MET A 34 12.28 -2.85 4.31
C MET A 34 12.38 -1.67 5.30
N GLU A 35 13.01 -0.56 4.90
CA GLU A 35 13.04 0.66 5.72
C GLU A 35 11.61 1.16 6.03
N ILE A 36 10.70 1.10 5.06
CA ILE A 36 9.27 1.41 5.27
C ILE A 36 8.67 0.50 6.35
N CYS A 37 8.95 -0.81 6.33
CA CYS A 37 8.46 -1.74 7.34
C CYS A 37 9.01 -1.41 8.74
N ASP A 38 10.28 -1.04 8.83
CA ASP A 38 10.92 -0.64 10.08
C ASP A 38 10.27 0.63 10.67
N ILE A 39 9.98 1.63 9.84
CA ILE A 39 9.27 2.84 10.29
C ILE A 39 7.83 2.50 10.73
N ILE A 40 7.11 1.67 9.97
CA ILE A 40 5.75 1.25 10.34
C ILE A 40 5.73 0.55 11.69
N ASN A 41 6.72 -0.31 11.98
CA ASN A 41 6.78 -1.07 13.21
C ASN A 41 7.24 -0.23 14.42
N SER A 42 8.14 0.73 14.20
CA SER A 42 8.75 1.54 15.28
C SER A 42 7.99 2.82 15.64
N SER A 43 7.18 3.38 14.75
CA SER A 43 6.37 4.59 14.98
C SER A 43 4.93 4.27 15.37
N GLU A 44 4.32 5.08 16.24
CA GLU A 44 2.89 4.98 16.59
C GLU A 44 1.99 5.40 15.40
N GLU A 45 2.36 6.45 14.69
CA GLU A 45 1.65 6.97 13.51
C GLU A 45 1.99 6.20 12.23
N GLY A 46 3.09 5.47 12.22
CA GLY A 46 3.63 4.72 11.08
C GLY A 46 2.57 3.94 10.29
N PRO A 47 1.77 3.07 10.91
CA PRO A 47 0.73 2.31 10.22
C PRO A 47 -0.31 3.19 9.52
N ARG A 48 -0.82 4.21 10.22
CA ARG A 48 -1.85 5.12 9.68
C ARG A 48 -1.31 5.92 8.51
N ASP A 49 -0.12 6.47 8.65
CA ASP A 49 0.48 7.34 7.65
C ASP A 49 0.90 6.54 6.40
N ALA A 50 1.42 5.31 6.58
CA ALA A 50 1.73 4.41 5.48
C ALA A 50 0.48 4.06 4.66
N VAL A 51 -0.62 3.70 5.32
CA VAL A 51 -1.90 3.40 4.65
C VAL A 51 -2.40 4.58 3.83
N ARG A 52 -2.28 5.81 4.34
CA ARG A 52 -2.67 7.02 3.62
C ARG A 52 -1.79 7.27 2.38
N ALA A 53 -0.48 7.08 2.50
CA ALA A 53 0.46 7.23 1.39
C ALA A 53 0.24 6.18 0.30
N ILE A 54 0.07 4.90 0.67
CA ILE A 54 -0.25 3.80 -0.27
C ILE A 54 -1.58 4.07 -0.98
N LYS A 55 -2.63 4.45 -0.22
CA LYS A 55 -3.94 4.83 -0.78
C LYS A 55 -3.79 5.95 -1.81
N LYS A 56 -3.03 7.02 -1.49
CA LYS A 56 -2.78 8.14 -2.41
C LYS A 56 -2.08 7.68 -3.69
N ARG A 57 -1.11 6.77 -3.60
CA ARG A 57 -0.36 6.28 -4.75
C ARG A 57 -1.20 5.41 -5.69
N ILE A 58 -2.12 4.61 -5.14
CA ILE A 58 -2.94 3.67 -5.91
C ILE A 58 -4.21 4.35 -6.46
N VAL A 59 -4.92 5.13 -5.65
CA VAL A 59 -6.23 5.66 -6.01
C VAL A 59 -6.10 6.78 -7.03
N ALA A 60 -6.84 6.67 -8.14
CA ALA A 60 -6.88 7.63 -9.25
C ALA A 60 -5.54 7.83 -9.99
N ASN A 61 -4.54 6.97 -9.74
CA ASN A 61 -3.33 6.91 -10.54
C ASN A 61 -3.59 6.10 -11.81
N LYS A 62 -3.02 6.55 -12.94
CA LYS A 62 -3.09 5.84 -14.24
C LYS A 62 -1.76 5.22 -14.64
N ASN A 63 -0.70 5.47 -13.86
CA ASN A 63 0.60 4.88 -14.07
C ASN A 63 0.65 3.49 -13.41
N PHE A 64 0.47 2.44 -14.21
CA PHE A 64 0.45 1.07 -13.70
C PHE A 64 1.77 0.62 -13.08
N LYS A 65 2.91 1.20 -13.48
CA LYS A 65 4.20 0.91 -12.86
C LYS A 65 4.22 1.39 -11.40
N GLU A 66 3.76 2.62 -11.17
CA GLU A 66 3.63 3.17 -9.83
C GLU A 66 2.64 2.39 -8.95
N ILE A 67 1.50 1.98 -9.53
CA ILE A 67 0.53 1.13 -8.85
C ILE A 67 1.15 -0.21 -8.46
N MET A 68 1.87 -0.86 -9.38
CA MET A 68 2.54 -2.13 -9.11
C MET A 68 3.58 -2.01 -8.00
N LEU A 69 4.44 -0.99 -8.04
CA LEU A 69 5.40 -0.73 -6.97
C LEU A 69 4.71 -0.52 -5.62
N ALA A 70 3.58 0.22 -5.60
CA ALA A 70 2.81 0.44 -4.38
C ALA A 70 2.15 -0.84 -3.85
N LEU A 71 1.66 -1.71 -4.73
CA LEU A 71 1.15 -3.03 -4.37
C LEU A 71 2.27 -3.93 -3.82
N THR A 72 3.49 -3.83 -4.34
CA THR A 72 4.66 -4.53 -3.79
C THR A 72 5.04 -4.01 -2.41
N VAL A 73 5.04 -2.69 -2.19
CA VAL A 73 5.21 -2.10 -0.84
C VAL A 73 4.15 -2.64 0.11
N LEU A 74 2.87 -2.59 -0.29
CA LEU A 74 1.76 -3.07 0.55
C LEU A 74 1.92 -4.55 0.92
N GLU A 75 2.23 -5.41 -0.04
CA GLU A 75 2.45 -6.83 0.22
C GLU A 75 3.62 -7.06 1.17
N THR A 76 4.72 -6.32 0.99
CA THR A 76 5.90 -6.40 1.86
C THR A 76 5.54 -6.01 3.29
N CYS A 77 4.77 -4.93 3.49
CA CYS A 77 4.29 -4.52 4.80
C CYS A 77 3.32 -5.55 5.41
N VAL A 78 2.46 -6.18 4.61
CA VAL A 78 1.58 -7.26 5.13
C VAL A 78 2.40 -8.44 5.66
N LYS A 79 3.53 -8.77 5.00
CA LYS A 79 4.40 -9.89 5.41
C LYS A 79 5.32 -9.56 6.59
N ASN A 80 5.72 -8.30 6.76
CA ASN A 80 6.78 -7.91 7.70
C ASN A 80 6.33 -6.97 8.84
N CYS A 81 5.11 -6.43 8.78
CA CYS A 81 4.57 -5.58 9.85
C CYS A 81 3.63 -6.34 10.77
N GLY A 82 3.47 -5.82 11.99
CA GLY A 82 2.61 -6.41 13.01
C GLY A 82 1.13 -6.01 12.91
N TYR A 83 0.35 -6.49 13.90
CA TYR A 83 -1.10 -6.33 14.03
C TYR A 83 -1.62 -4.89 13.83
N ARG A 84 -0.88 -3.87 14.29
CA ARG A 84 -1.26 -2.45 14.11
C ARG A 84 -1.41 -2.06 12.64
N PHE A 85 -0.54 -2.59 11.77
CA PHE A 85 -0.66 -2.37 10.33
C PHE A 85 -1.79 -3.19 9.73
N HIS A 86 -1.89 -4.47 10.11
CA HIS A 86 -2.92 -5.38 9.59
C HIS A 86 -4.34 -4.89 9.84
N THR A 87 -4.63 -4.41 11.05
CA THR A 87 -5.93 -3.81 11.38
C THR A 87 -6.28 -2.59 10.52
N SER A 88 -5.28 -1.84 10.03
CA SER A 88 -5.49 -0.69 9.16
C SER A 88 -5.81 -1.11 7.70
N VAL A 89 -5.16 -2.15 7.19
CA VAL A 89 -5.31 -2.63 5.80
C VAL A 89 -6.41 -3.68 5.60
N THR A 90 -7.00 -4.20 6.68
CA THR A 90 -8.12 -5.17 6.64
C THR A 90 -9.49 -4.50 6.73
N THR A 91 -9.54 -3.18 6.86
CA THR A 91 -10.79 -2.43 6.88
C THR A 91 -11.53 -2.51 5.53
N ARG A 92 -12.86 -2.51 5.57
CA ARG A 92 -13.69 -2.48 4.36
C ARG A 92 -13.33 -1.29 3.47
N ASP A 93 -13.13 -0.12 4.08
CA ASP A 93 -12.78 1.11 3.36
C ASP A 93 -11.44 0.99 2.62
N PHE A 94 -10.46 0.27 3.18
CA PHE A 94 -9.20 0.02 2.49
C PHE A 94 -9.37 -1.01 1.37
N ILE A 95 -10.00 -2.15 1.65
CA ILE A 95 -10.17 -3.23 0.67
C ILE A 95 -11.01 -2.74 -0.53
N GLU A 96 -12.18 -2.16 -0.28
CA GLU A 96 -13.06 -1.68 -1.35
C GLU A 96 -12.51 -0.40 -1.99
N GLY A 97 -12.07 0.56 -1.17
CA GLY A 97 -11.67 1.89 -1.63
C GLY A 97 -10.31 1.94 -2.32
N VAL A 98 -9.42 0.99 -2.05
CA VAL A 98 -8.06 0.92 -2.61
C VAL A 98 -7.91 -0.30 -3.51
N LEU A 99 -8.05 -1.51 -2.96
CA LEU A 99 -7.72 -2.75 -3.69
C LEU A 99 -8.74 -3.03 -4.79
N VAL A 100 -10.02 -3.17 -4.45
CA VAL A 100 -11.08 -3.43 -5.44
C VAL A 100 -11.16 -2.28 -6.45
N ARG A 101 -11.07 -1.04 -5.98
CA ARG A 101 -11.08 0.14 -6.86
C ARG A 101 -9.94 0.14 -7.87
N SER A 102 -8.77 -0.42 -7.56
CA SER A 102 -7.65 -0.49 -8.50
C SER A 102 -7.88 -1.48 -9.65
N ILE A 103 -8.80 -2.44 -9.49
CA ILE A 103 -9.08 -3.50 -10.47
C ILE A 103 -10.47 -3.43 -11.11
N ILE A 104 -11.21 -2.32 -10.92
CA ILE A 104 -12.51 -2.17 -11.58
C ILE A 104 -12.33 -2.09 -13.11
N PRO A 105 -13.23 -2.69 -13.92
CA PRO A 105 -13.12 -2.68 -15.38
C PRO A 105 -13.01 -1.28 -16.00
N ARG A 106 -13.62 -0.28 -15.36
CA ARG A 106 -13.56 1.13 -15.78
C ARG A 106 -12.12 1.67 -15.84
N ASN A 107 -11.21 1.17 -15.01
CA ASN A 107 -9.82 1.62 -14.99
C ASN A 107 -8.93 0.88 -16.01
N ASN A 108 -9.48 -0.13 -16.69
CA ASN A 108 -8.80 -0.99 -17.66
C ASN A 108 -7.39 -1.43 -17.20
N PRO A 109 -7.26 -2.08 -16.03
CA PRO A 109 -5.96 -2.45 -15.50
C PRO A 109 -5.36 -3.61 -16.30
N PRO A 110 -4.02 -3.68 -16.45
CA PRO A 110 -3.35 -4.86 -16.95
C PRO A 110 -3.61 -6.08 -16.06
N GLN A 111 -3.65 -7.28 -16.65
CA GLN A 111 -3.90 -8.54 -15.92
C GLN A 111 -2.97 -8.73 -14.72
N VAL A 112 -1.70 -8.32 -14.83
CA VAL A 112 -0.73 -8.41 -13.73
C VAL A 112 -1.16 -7.65 -12.47
N VAL A 113 -1.88 -6.53 -12.63
CA VAL A 113 -2.43 -5.75 -11.49
C VAL A 113 -3.58 -6.53 -10.84
N HIS A 114 -4.44 -7.15 -11.65
CA HIS A 114 -5.52 -8.01 -11.15
C HIS A 114 -4.96 -9.16 -10.30
N ASP A 115 -4.00 -9.89 -10.84
CA ASP A 115 -3.42 -11.06 -10.17
C ASP A 115 -2.73 -10.66 -8.85
N ARG A 116 -2.03 -9.52 -8.85
CA ARG A 116 -1.36 -9.00 -7.64
C ARG A 116 -2.36 -8.64 -6.54
N VAL A 117 -3.43 -7.93 -6.89
CA VAL A 117 -4.47 -7.53 -5.92
C VAL A 117 -5.18 -8.75 -5.35
N LEU A 118 -5.52 -9.74 -6.19
CA LEU A 118 -6.14 -10.98 -5.74
C LEU A 118 -5.20 -11.75 -4.79
N GLY A 119 -3.91 -11.81 -5.09
CA GLY A 119 -2.91 -12.41 -4.20
C GLY A 119 -2.86 -11.74 -2.83
N ILE A 120 -2.84 -10.41 -2.77
CA ILE A 120 -2.86 -9.65 -1.50
C ILE A 120 -4.12 -9.93 -0.69
N ILE A 121 -5.30 -9.94 -1.33
CA ILE A 121 -6.58 -10.21 -0.66
C ILE A 121 -6.63 -11.64 -0.11
N GLN A 122 -6.14 -12.62 -0.88
CA GLN A 122 -6.11 -14.02 -0.47
C GLN A 122 -5.15 -14.27 0.70
N VAL A 123 -3.95 -13.68 0.64
CA VAL A 123 -2.95 -13.76 1.71
C VAL A 123 -3.45 -13.06 2.97
N GLY A 124 -4.02 -11.87 2.85
CA GLY A 124 -4.59 -11.13 3.98
C GLY A 124 -5.69 -11.91 4.70
N ARG A 125 -6.53 -12.66 3.96
CA ARG A 125 -7.58 -13.52 4.54
C ARG A 125 -7.04 -14.76 5.24
N CYS A 126 -5.97 -15.38 4.75
CA CYS A 126 -5.36 -16.54 5.39
C CYS A 126 -4.48 -16.15 6.59
N GLY A 127 -3.69 -15.08 6.49
CA GLY A 127 -2.80 -14.62 7.56
C GLY A 127 -3.52 -13.99 8.75
N CYS A 128 -4.58 -13.20 8.51
CA CYS A 128 -5.35 -12.59 9.61
C CYS A 128 -6.28 -13.56 10.35
N LYS A 129 -6.47 -14.79 9.84
CA LYS A 129 -7.19 -15.86 10.56
C LYS A 129 -6.31 -16.57 11.60
N VAL A 130 -4.99 -16.35 11.58
CA VAL A 130 -4.02 -17.04 12.45
C VAL A 130 -3.46 -16.10 13.54
N MET A 131 -3.97 -14.87 13.65
CA MET A 131 -3.71 -13.96 14.77
C MET A 131 -4.88 -13.97 15.76
#